data_AF-A0AAW0XVL5-F1
#
_entry.id   AF-A0AAW0XVL5-F1
#
_cell.length_a   1.000
_cell.length_b   1.000
_cell.length_c   1.000
_cell.angle_alpha   90.00
_cell.angle_beta   90.00
_cell.angle_gamma   90.00
#
_symmetry.space_group_name_H-M   'P 1'
#
loop_
_entity.id
_entity.type
_entity.pdbx_description
1 polymer ?
#
loop_
_entity_poly.entity_id
_entity_poly.type
_entity_poly.pdbx_seq_one_letter_code
_entity_poly.pdbx_strand_id
1 'polypeptide(L)'
;HKEKLQPSGTVLEILPEKCLKIICVNGSATPRLYHGEKTCGCCEFRGALYPPGKVFLAGCVKMACEDGRWKPSGEIEKRCKQCEVFNDPHFFSYDRHRFDYHGDCKYALTQKGTSVTPDYGVFAQFQRCYGLPSCIHTTTFKDNPKLVIELAQSGLAPPNIFKILVNGQDYVVPEGSYAYRITDGGKPQ
;
A
#
# COMPACT_ATOMS: atom_id res chain seq x y z
N HIS A 1 43.83 -19.77 10.58
CA HIS A 1 42.57 -19.40 9.89
C HIS A 1 42.48 -20.18 8.60
N LYS A 2 41.47 -21.03 8.40
CA LYS A 2 41.26 -21.69 7.09
C LYS A 2 40.51 -20.70 6.20
N GLU A 3 41.16 -20.18 5.16
CA GLU A 3 40.47 -19.48 4.07
C GLU A 3 39.49 -20.46 3.43
N LYS A 4 38.20 -20.15 3.51
CA LYS A 4 37.18 -20.89 2.77
C LYS A 4 37.25 -20.40 1.32
N LEU A 5 37.73 -21.25 0.41
CA LEU A 5 37.65 -20.99 -1.03
C LEU A 5 36.18 -20.80 -1.43
N GLN A 6 35.92 -19.77 -2.24
CA GLN A 6 34.59 -19.56 -2.80
C GLN A 6 34.30 -20.57 -3.91
N PRO A 7 33.10 -21.17 -3.96
CA PRO A 7 32.70 -22.06 -5.04
C PRO A 7 32.81 -21.38 -6.41
N SER A 8 33.16 -22.15 -7.44
CA SER A 8 33.06 -21.70 -8.84
C SER A 8 31.60 -21.33 -9.15
N GLY A 9 31.41 -20.18 -9.79
CA GLY A 9 30.10 -19.56 -10.06
C GLY A 9 29.66 -18.52 -9.03
N THR A 10 30.34 -18.39 -7.87
CA THR A 10 29.96 -17.39 -6.86
C THR A 10 30.14 -15.98 -7.39
N VAL A 11 29.13 -15.12 -7.20
CA VAL A 11 29.21 -13.70 -7.54
C VAL A 11 30.02 -12.99 -6.45
N LEU A 12 31.12 -12.37 -6.87
CA LEU A 12 32.03 -11.62 -5.99
C LEU A 12 31.65 -10.14 -5.93
N GLU A 13 31.29 -9.57 -7.09
CA GLU A 13 30.95 -8.16 -7.24
C GLU A 13 30.00 -7.95 -8.41
N ILE A 14 29.16 -6.93 -8.33
CA ILE A 14 28.26 -6.50 -9.40
C ILE A 14 28.57 -5.04 -9.72
N LEU A 15 28.73 -4.74 -11.00
CA LEU A 15 29.05 -3.43 -11.57
C LEU A 15 27.93 -3.05 -12.55
N PRO A 16 26.81 -2.50 -12.05
CA PRO A 16 25.59 -2.30 -12.83
C PRO A 16 25.79 -1.30 -13.98
N GLU A 17 26.57 -0.24 -13.74
CA GLU A 17 26.89 0.82 -14.69
C GLU A 17 27.66 0.33 -15.92
N LYS A 18 28.25 -0.88 -15.84
CA LYS A 18 28.96 -1.54 -16.93
C LYS A 18 28.27 -2.80 -17.44
N CYS A 19 27.06 -3.11 -16.95
CA CYS A 19 26.40 -4.39 -17.21
C CYS A 19 27.32 -5.58 -16.89
N LEU A 20 28.09 -5.52 -15.80
CA LEU A 20 29.17 -6.46 -15.53
C LEU A 20 29.01 -7.12 -14.15
N LYS A 21 29.33 -8.41 -14.05
CA LYS A 21 29.49 -9.10 -12.77
C LYS A 21 30.85 -9.80 -12.70
N ILE A 22 31.49 -9.77 -11.55
CA ILE A 22 32.72 -10.51 -11.28
C ILE A 22 32.31 -11.80 -10.58
N ILE A 23 32.71 -12.94 -11.15
CA ILE A 23 32.41 -14.26 -10.61
C ILE A 23 33.69 -15.04 -10.32
N CYS A 24 33.66 -15.90 -9.30
CA CYS A 24 34.72 -16.88 -9.08
C CYS A 24 34.62 -17.98 -10.14
N VAL A 25 35.69 -18.27 -10.86
CA VAL A 25 35.79 -19.42 -11.77
C VAL A 25 37.09 -20.14 -11.45
N ASN A 26 36.99 -21.37 -10.96
CA ASN A 26 38.14 -22.20 -10.59
C ASN A 26 39.16 -21.47 -9.68
N GLY A 27 38.67 -20.66 -8.73
CA GLY A 27 39.51 -19.90 -7.80
C GLY A 27 39.99 -18.53 -8.30
N SER A 28 39.63 -18.12 -9.52
CA SER A 28 39.99 -16.83 -10.10
C SER A 28 38.79 -15.90 -10.27
N ALA A 29 38.95 -14.61 -9.97
CA ALA A 29 37.94 -13.60 -10.21
C ALA A 29 37.86 -13.25 -11.71
N THR A 30 36.76 -13.62 -12.36
CA THR A 30 36.55 -13.48 -13.80
C THR A 30 35.39 -12.54 -14.09
N PRO A 31 35.58 -11.47 -14.90
CA PRO A 31 34.48 -10.59 -15.32
C PRO A 31 33.57 -11.31 -16.34
N ARG A 32 32.26 -11.14 -16.19
CA ARG A 32 31.24 -11.59 -17.14
C ARG A 32 30.26 -10.47 -17.46
N LEU A 33 30.13 -10.15 -18.75
CA LEU A 33 29.13 -9.22 -19.24
C LEU A 33 27.73 -9.82 -19.16
N TYR A 34 26.77 -8.99 -18.79
CA TYR A 34 25.35 -9.25 -18.83
C TYR A 34 24.81 -8.70 -20.15
N HIS A 35 24.29 -9.59 -21.01
CA HIS A 35 23.68 -9.24 -22.31
C HIS A 35 24.65 -8.87 -23.47
N GLY A 36 25.92 -9.30 -23.43
CA GLY A 36 26.87 -9.17 -24.56
C GLY A 36 27.79 -7.94 -24.49
N GLU A 37 28.48 -7.60 -25.60
CA GLU A 37 29.56 -6.58 -25.70
C GLU A 37 29.14 -5.11 -25.54
N LYS A 38 27.88 -4.82 -25.15
CA LYS A 38 27.42 -3.44 -24.97
C LYS A 38 27.66 -2.96 -23.54
N THR A 39 28.40 -1.85 -23.40
CA THR A 39 28.44 -1.04 -22.18
C THR A 39 27.06 -0.42 -21.95
N CYS A 40 26.16 -1.13 -21.29
CA CYS A 40 24.82 -0.64 -20.99
C CYS A 40 24.69 -0.20 -19.51
N GLY A 41 23.76 0.71 -19.22
CA GLY A 41 23.43 1.12 -17.85
C GLY A 41 22.46 0.16 -17.18
N CYS A 42 22.88 -1.09 -16.90
CA CYS A 42 22.06 -2.04 -16.15
C CYS A 42 21.81 -1.57 -14.72
N CYS A 43 20.70 -2.00 -14.13
CA CYS A 43 20.40 -1.77 -12.74
C CYS A 43 20.52 -3.07 -11.95
N GLU A 44 21.01 -2.99 -10.70
CA GLU A 44 21.09 -4.15 -9.81
C GLU A 44 19.92 -4.16 -8.84
N PHE A 45 19.35 -5.35 -8.63
CA PHE A 45 18.38 -5.58 -7.57
C PHE A 45 18.49 -7.03 -7.06
N ARG A 46 18.81 -7.17 -5.78
CA ARG A 46 18.93 -8.46 -5.06
C ARG A 46 19.91 -9.45 -5.72
N GLY A 47 21.08 -8.94 -6.11
CA GLY A 47 22.17 -9.71 -6.73
C GLY A 47 22.00 -9.97 -8.22
N ALA A 48 20.96 -9.43 -8.86
CA ALA A 48 20.67 -9.62 -10.28
C ALA A 48 20.77 -8.31 -11.06
N LEU A 49 21.32 -8.38 -12.27
CA LEU A 49 21.36 -7.27 -13.22
C LEU A 49 20.10 -7.28 -14.10
N TYR A 50 19.60 -6.09 -14.42
CA TYR A 50 18.43 -5.87 -15.25
C TYR A 50 18.72 -4.83 -16.32
N PRO A 51 18.32 -5.09 -17.59
CA PRO A 51 18.61 -4.19 -18.69
C PRO A 51 17.85 -2.85 -18.55
N PRO A 52 18.35 -1.77 -19.18
CA PRO A 52 17.60 -0.51 -19.31
C PRO A 52 16.18 -0.75 -19.84
N GLY A 53 15.22 0.02 -19.32
CA GLY A 53 13.79 -0.11 -19.62
C GLY A 53 13.08 -1.24 -18.88
N LYS A 54 13.80 -2.11 -18.16
CA LYS A 54 13.14 -3.08 -17.28
C LYS A 54 12.36 -2.33 -16.20
N VAL A 55 11.13 -2.76 -15.96
CA VAL A 55 10.28 -2.26 -14.89
C VAL A 55 10.00 -3.37 -13.90
N PHE A 56 10.04 -3.05 -12.60
CA PHE A 56 9.46 -3.90 -11.57
C PHE A 56 8.70 -3.06 -10.54
N LEU A 57 7.92 -3.74 -9.71
CA LEU A 57 7.10 -3.13 -8.68
C LEU A 57 7.83 -3.18 -7.32
N ALA A 58 8.25 -2.03 -6.82
CA ALA A 58 8.82 -1.87 -5.49
C ALA A 58 7.72 -1.44 -4.51
N GLY A 59 7.05 -2.43 -3.89
CA GLY A 59 5.88 -2.18 -3.06
C GLY A 59 4.72 -1.65 -3.92
N CYS A 60 4.47 -0.34 -3.82
CA CYS A 60 3.41 0.34 -4.56
C CYS A 60 3.89 1.20 -5.72
N VAL A 61 5.20 1.41 -5.84
CA VAL A 61 5.80 2.28 -6.86
C VAL A 61 6.43 1.41 -7.94
N LYS A 62 6.09 1.66 -9.20
CA LYS A 62 6.81 1.04 -10.31
C LYS A 62 8.15 1.74 -10.50
N MET A 63 9.22 0.95 -10.50
CA MET A 63 10.59 1.39 -10.72
C MET A 63 11.06 0.95 -12.11
N ALA A 64 11.63 1.88 -12.87
CA ALA A 64 12.21 1.64 -14.19
C ALA A 64 13.73 1.73 -14.13
N CYS A 65 14.42 0.87 -14.86
CA CYS A 65 15.86 0.93 -14.98
C CYS A 65 16.26 1.95 -16.05
N GLU A 66 16.95 3.00 -15.64
CA GLU A 66 17.41 4.08 -16.52
C GLU A 66 18.86 4.43 -16.18
N ASP A 67 19.76 4.28 -17.15
CA ASP A 67 21.17 4.67 -17.06
C ASP A 67 21.87 4.19 -15.78
N GLY A 68 21.67 2.91 -15.46
CA GLY A 68 22.31 2.27 -14.31
C GLY A 68 21.62 2.51 -12.97
N ARG A 69 20.46 3.19 -12.95
CA ARG A 69 19.73 3.53 -11.72
C ARG A 69 18.26 3.15 -11.83
N TRP A 70 17.71 2.65 -10.72
CA TRP A 70 16.27 2.50 -10.57
C TRP A 70 15.64 3.87 -10.31
N LYS A 71 14.78 4.31 -11.21
CA LYS A 71 14.01 5.55 -11.06
C LYS A 71 12.53 5.25 -10.88
N PRO A 72 11.82 6.02 -10.04
CA PRO A 72 10.36 5.94 -9.99
C PRO A 72 9.78 6.31 -11.36
N SER A 73 8.93 5.46 -11.91
CA SER A 73 8.20 5.74 -13.15
C SER A 73 7.10 6.81 -12.99
N GLY A 74 6.81 7.22 -11.75
CA GLY A 74 5.65 8.05 -11.41
C GLY A 74 4.33 7.27 -11.35
N GLU A 75 4.33 5.98 -11.69
CA GLU A 75 3.15 5.14 -11.62
C GLU A 75 3.02 4.44 -10.25
N ILE A 76 1.87 4.65 -9.61
CA ILE A 76 1.44 3.92 -8.42
C ILE A 76 0.52 2.76 -8.83
N GLU A 77 0.79 1.57 -8.30
CA GLU A 77 -0.02 0.38 -8.56
C GLU A 77 -1.48 0.60 -8.14
N LYS A 78 -2.43 0.09 -8.94
CA LYS A 78 -3.87 0.32 -8.73
C LYS A 78 -4.35 -0.05 -7.33
N ARG A 79 -3.89 -1.19 -6.78
CA ARG A 79 -4.28 -1.66 -5.44
C ARG A 79 -3.81 -0.73 -4.31
N CYS A 80 -2.82 0.12 -4.57
CA CYS A 80 -2.23 1.02 -3.57
C CYS A 80 -2.95 2.38 -3.47
N LYS A 81 -4.14 2.47 -4.06
CA LYS A 81 -5.02 3.64 -4.00
C LYS A 81 -6.15 3.48 -3.00
N GLN A 82 -6.19 2.34 -2.31
CA GLN A 82 -7.25 1.96 -1.39
C GLN A 82 -6.62 1.54 -0.07
N CYS A 83 -7.22 2.00 1.04
CA CYS A 83 -7.03 1.41 2.35
C CYS A 83 -8.26 0.55 2.66
N GLU A 84 -8.06 -0.58 3.33
CA GLU A 84 -9.14 -1.52 3.64
C GLU A 84 -9.18 -1.80 5.14
N VAL A 85 -10.40 -1.95 5.66
CA VAL A 85 -10.67 -2.44 7.00
C VAL A 85 -11.71 -3.53 6.87
N PHE A 86 -11.42 -4.73 7.36
CA PHE A 86 -12.36 -5.84 7.33
C PHE A 86 -12.15 -6.80 8.50
N ASN A 87 -13.20 -7.54 8.87
CA ASN A 87 -13.21 -8.52 9.96
C ASN A 87 -12.74 -7.94 11.33
N ASP A 88 -12.32 -8.81 12.25
CA ASP A 88 -11.73 -8.53 13.57
C ASP A 88 -10.31 -7.94 13.38
N PRO A 89 -10.03 -6.68 13.78
CA PRO A 89 -9.75 -5.65 12.78
C PRO A 89 -8.45 -5.91 12.04
N HIS A 90 -8.59 -6.34 10.79
CA HIS A 90 -7.48 -6.41 9.85
C HIS A 90 -7.48 -5.16 8.99
N PHE A 91 -6.33 -4.50 8.96
CA PHE A 91 -6.12 -3.28 8.18
C PHE A 91 -5.17 -3.57 7.03
N PHE A 92 -5.48 -2.98 5.88
CA PHE A 92 -4.50 -2.69 4.85
C PHE A 92 -4.38 -1.18 4.69
N SER A 93 -3.18 -0.66 4.92
CA SER A 93 -2.84 0.72 4.56
C SER A 93 -2.78 0.89 3.03
N TYR A 94 -2.71 2.14 2.57
CA TYR A 94 -2.57 2.46 1.15
C TYR A 94 -1.34 1.82 0.50
N ASP A 95 -0.24 1.67 1.24
CA ASP A 95 0.98 0.99 0.78
C ASP A 95 0.90 -0.55 0.92
N ARG A 96 -0.30 -1.10 1.16
CA ARG A 96 -0.60 -2.53 1.30
C ARG A 96 0.06 -3.21 2.49
N HIS A 97 0.47 -2.45 3.49
CA HIS A 97 0.94 -3.05 4.74
C HIS A 97 -0.25 -3.62 5.51
N ARG A 98 -0.17 -4.92 5.83
CA ARG A 98 -1.16 -5.61 6.66
C ARG A 98 -0.78 -5.48 8.12
N PHE A 99 -1.73 -5.05 8.94
CA PHE A 99 -1.57 -5.04 10.39
C PHE A 99 -2.92 -5.25 11.08
N ASP A 100 -2.86 -5.69 12.34
CA ASP A 100 -4.02 -5.94 13.17
C ASP A 100 -3.99 -4.96 14.35
N TYR A 101 -5.14 -4.38 14.69
CA TYR A 101 -5.23 -3.42 15.79
C TYR A 101 -6.57 -3.51 16.51
N HIS A 102 -6.51 -3.64 17.82
CA HIS A 102 -7.69 -3.70 18.68
C HIS A 102 -7.66 -2.52 19.65
N GLY A 103 -8.66 -1.64 19.57
CA GLY A 103 -8.81 -0.51 20.47
C GLY A 103 -10.28 -0.09 20.57
N ASP A 104 -10.71 0.41 21.74
CA ASP A 104 -12.10 0.76 22.05
C ASP A 104 -12.39 2.28 21.94
N CYS A 105 -11.77 2.93 20.96
CA CYS A 105 -11.90 4.36 20.72
C CYS A 105 -12.31 4.68 19.27
N LYS A 106 -12.41 5.98 18.97
CA LYS A 106 -12.57 6.53 17.61
C LYS A 106 -11.20 6.87 17.04
N TYR A 107 -10.90 6.33 15.87
CA TYR A 107 -9.60 6.48 15.21
C TYR A 107 -9.77 7.10 13.82
N ALA A 108 -8.78 7.88 13.40
CA ALA A 108 -8.67 8.30 12.01
C ALA A 108 -8.17 7.13 11.16
N LEU A 109 -8.97 6.68 10.21
CA LEU A 109 -8.53 5.70 9.19
C LEU A 109 -7.73 6.40 8.10
N THR A 110 -8.18 7.59 7.70
CA THR A 110 -7.47 8.47 6.77
C THR A 110 -7.89 9.92 7.02
N GLN A 111 -6.95 10.84 6.93
CA GLN A 111 -7.23 12.28 7.04
C GLN A 111 -6.17 13.06 6.27
N LYS A 112 -6.51 14.29 5.87
CA LYS A 112 -5.53 15.18 5.25
C LYS A 112 -4.63 15.81 6.31
N GLY A 113 -3.34 15.50 6.28
CA GLY A 113 -2.35 16.06 7.21
C GLY A 113 -2.44 15.48 8.63
N THR A 114 -1.75 16.11 9.57
CA THR A 114 -1.55 15.61 10.95
C THR A 114 -2.34 16.39 12.01
N SER A 115 -3.30 17.24 11.59
CA SER A 115 -4.14 17.98 12.52
C SER A 115 -4.92 17.03 13.42
N VAL A 116 -5.02 17.37 14.71
CA VAL A 116 -5.89 16.67 15.67
C VAL A 116 -7.37 16.96 15.44
N THR A 117 -7.68 18.05 14.72
CA THR A 117 -9.04 18.41 14.28
C THR A 117 -9.04 18.53 12.76
N PRO A 118 -8.95 17.41 12.03
CA PRO A 118 -8.92 17.42 10.57
C PRO A 118 -10.26 17.90 9.99
N ASP A 119 -10.21 18.73 8.95
CA ASP A 119 -11.40 19.21 8.25
C ASP A 119 -12.00 18.12 7.34
N TYR A 120 -11.17 17.20 6.84
CA TYR A 120 -11.53 16.12 5.93
C TYR A 120 -10.91 14.81 6.41
N GLY A 121 -11.69 13.72 6.42
CA GLY A 121 -11.20 12.39 6.75
C GLY A 121 -12.30 11.34 6.93
N VAL A 122 -11.85 10.09 7.07
CA VAL A 122 -12.69 8.95 7.44
C VAL A 122 -12.24 8.44 8.79
N PHE A 123 -13.21 8.23 9.69
CA PHE A 123 -12.97 7.80 11.06
C PHE A 123 -13.81 6.56 11.36
N ALA A 124 -13.30 5.67 12.19
CA ALA A 124 -14.04 4.51 12.67
C ALA A 124 -13.96 4.44 14.20
N GLN A 125 -15.12 4.21 14.82
CA GLN A 125 -15.22 3.89 16.23
C GLN A 125 -15.42 2.39 16.37
N PHE A 126 -14.59 1.76 17.19
CA PHE A 126 -14.68 0.34 17.48
C PHE A 126 -15.25 0.15 18.88
N GLN A 127 -16.07 -0.89 19.03
CA GLN A 127 -16.66 -1.31 20.30
C GLN A 127 -16.26 -2.75 20.63
N ARG A 128 -16.36 -3.08 21.92
CA ARG A 128 -16.13 -4.45 22.37
C ARG A 128 -17.26 -5.36 21.90
N CYS A 129 -16.89 -6.43 21.21
CA CYS A 129 -17.76 -7.52 20.82
C CYS A 129 -16.95 -8.81 20.88
N TYR A 130 -17.57 -9.92 21.28
CA TYR A 130 -16.86 -11.21 21.41
C TYR A 130 -15.60 -11.17 22.30
N GLY A 131 -15.58 -10.26 23.29
CA GLY A 131 -14.46 -10.12 24.25
C GLY A 131 -13.33 -9.17 23.83
N LEU A 132 -13.31 -8.70 22.56
CA LEU A 132 -12.27 -7.83 22.03
C LEU A 132 -12.83 -6.52 21.42
N PRO A 133 -12.07 -5.41 21.43
CA PRO A 133 -12.44 -4.18 20.72
C PRO A 133 -12.32 -4.34 19.20
N SER A 134 -13.34 -4.95 18.60
CA SER A 134 -13.21 -5.53 17.26
C SER A 134 -14.33 -5.16 16.29
N CYS A 135 -15.50 -4.76 16.78
CA CYS A 135 -16.63 -4.44 15.92
C CYS A 135 -16.65 -2.95 15.60
N ILE A 136 -16.78 -2.61 14.32
CA ILE A 136 -17.05 -1.23 13.89
C ILE A 136 -18.45 -0.83 14.41
N HIS A 137 -18.51 0.16 15.27
CA HIS A 137 -19.74 0.73 15.79
C HIS A 137 -20.26 1.86 14.90
N THR A 138 -19.36 2.80 14.57
CA THR A 138 -19.69 3.99 13.77
C THR A 138 -18.59 4.25 12.77
N THR A 139 -18.96 4.50 11.50
CA THR A 139 -18.04 5.05 10.48
C THR A 139 -18.45 6.48 10.17
N THR A 140 -17.52 7.42 10.32
CA THR A 140 -17.74 8.84 10.04
C THR A 140 -16.98 9.23 8.77
N PHE A 141 -17.70 9.77 7.79
CA PHE A 141 -17.15 10.43 6.60
C PHE A 141 -17.30 11.94 6.78
N LYS A 142 -16.18 12.63 6.94
CA LYS A 142 -16.13 14.08 7.04
C LYS A 142 -15.53 14.64 5.75
N ASP A 143 -16.36 15.28 4.94
CA ASP A 143 -15.91 15.94 3.73
C ASP A 143 -15.37 17.35 4.05
N ASN A 144 -16.04 18.04 4.97
CA ASN A 144 -15.64 19.35 5.47
C ASN A 144 -16.30 19.60 6.85
N PRO A 145 -15.99 20.71 7.56
CA PRO A 145 -16.59 21.01 8.87
C PRO A 145 -18.12 21.10 8.88
N LYS A 146 -18.78 21.28 7.74
CA LYS A 146 -20.24 21.40 7.60
C LYS A 146 -20.91 20.16 7.00
N LEU A 147 -20.14 19.16 6.57
CA LEU A 147 -20.68 17.92 5.99
C LEU A 147 -20.02 16.71 6.65
N VAL A 148 -20.75 16.13 7.60
CA VAL A 148 -20.38 14.94 8.35
C VAL A 148 -21.47 13.90 8.13
N ILE A 149 -21.11 12.74 7.58
CA ILE A 149 -22.00 11.60 7.40
C ILE A 149 -21.55 10.50 8.35
N GLU A 150 -22.44 9.98 9.18
CA GLU A 150 -22.15 8.87 10.08
C GLU A 150 -23.04 7.68 9.76
N LEU A 151 -22.40 6.51 9.61
CA LEU A 151 -23.05 5.22 9.54
C LEU A 151 -22.92 4.56 10.91
N ALA A 152 -23.99 4.60 11.69
CA ALA A 152 -24.02 4.06 13.04
C ALA A 152 -24.76 2.71 13.05
N GLN A 153 -24.14 1.68 13.61
CA GLN A 153 -24.74 0.36 13.71
C GLN A 153 -25.85 0.37 14.79
N SER A 154 -27.08 0.04 14.43
CA SER A 154 -28.24 0.07 15.35
C SER A 154 -28.39 -1.19 16.22
N GLY A 155 -27.38 -2.05 16.29
CA GLY A 155 -27.37 -3.29 17.09
C GLY A 155 -26.33 -4.30 16.61
N LEU A 156 -25.98 -5.27 17.46
CA LEU A 156 -25.06 -6.37 17.13
C LEU A 156 -25.76 -7.58 16.46
N ALA A 157 -27.09 -7.57 16.42
CA ALA A 157 -27.91 -8.66 15.91
C ALA A 157 -28.46 -8.34 14.51
N PRO A 158 -28.55 -9.33 13.60
CA PRO A 158 -29.21 -9.16 12.31
C PRO A 158 -30.68 -8.73 12.45
N PRO A 159 -31.21 -7.93 11.50
CA PRO A 159 -30.48 -7.31 10.39
C PRO A 159 -29.59 -6.17 10.92
N ASN A 160 -28.33 -6.12 10.47
CA ASN A 160 -27.43 -4.99 10.74
C ASN A 160 -27.98 -3.75 10.03
N ILE A 161 -28.94 -3.07 10.66
CA ILE A 161 -29.50 -1.82 10.16
C ILE A 161 -28.52 -0.72 10.56
N PHE A 162 -27.99 -0.02 9.55
CA PHE A 162 -27.24 1.20 9.77
C PHE A 162 -28.22 2.38 9.83
N LYS A 163 -28.09 3.20 10.87
CA LYS A 163 -28.64 4.56 10.85
C LYS A 163 -27.67 5.45 10.11
N ILE A 164 -28.21 6.24 9.19
CA ILE A 164 -27.44 7.27 8.48
C ILE A 164 -27.75 8.59 9.15
N LEU A 165 -26.71 9.26 9.63
CA LEU A 165 -26.80 10.59 10.21
C LEU A 165 -26.09 11.57 9.27
N VAL A 166 -26.75 12.65 8.89
CA VAL A 166 -26.14 13.77 8.17
C VAL A 166 -26.12 14.97 9.10
N ASN A 167 -24.91 15.42 9.46
CA ASN A 167 -24.69 16.49 10.44
C ASN A 167 -25.42 16.25 11.78
N GLY A 168 -25.46 14.98 12.21
CA GLY A 168 -26.11 14.57 13.46
C GLY A 168 -27.63 14.39 13.39
N GLN A 169 -28.26 14.60 12.22
CA GLN A 169 -29.69 14.37 12.02
C GLN A 169 -29.94 13.07 11.26
N ASP A 170 -30.96 12.31 11.67
CA ASP A 170 -31.38 11.09 10.97
C ASP A 170 -31.70 11.40 9.50
N TYR A 171 -31.12 10.63 8.60
CA TYR A 171 -31.33 10.74 7.16
C TYR A 171 -31.95 9.45 6.63
N VAL A 172 -33.11 9.58 6.00
CA VAL A 172 -33.79 8.49 5.33
C VAL A 172 -33.44 8.53 3.86
N VAL A 173 -32.85 7.44 3.35
CA VAL A 173 -32.52 7.31 1.93
C VAL A 173 -33.83 7.25 1.13
N PRO A 174 -34.07 8.18 0.19
CA PRO A 174 -35.27 8.15 -0.64
C PRO A 174 -35.41 6.84 -1.42
N GLU A 175 -36.62 6.35 -1.58
CA GLU A 175 -36.90 5.12 -2.33
C GLU A 175 -36.48 5.27 -3.80
N GLY A 176 -35.77 4.26 -4.34
CA GLY A 176 -35.20 4.32 -5.69
C GLY A 176 -33.90 5.14 -5.82
N SER A 177 -33.39 5.73 -4.73
CA SER A 177 -32.09 6.38 -4.71
C SER A 177 -30.98 5.46 -4.19
N TYR A 178 -29.75 5.66 -4.66
CA TYR A 178 -28.57 5.01 -4.10
C TYR A 178 -28.04 5.87 -2.96
N ALA A 179 -27.82 5.28 -1.77
CA ALA A 179 -27.34 6.02 -0.59
C ALA A 179 -25.99 6.73 -0.83
N TYR A 180 -25.18 6.23 -1.77
CA TYR A 180 -23.98 6.86 -2.31
C TYR A 180 -23.57 6.12 -3.59
N ARG A 181 -23.03 6.84 -4.58
CA ARG A 181 -22.36 6.23 -5.74
C ARG A 181 -20.86 6.24 -5.45
N ILE A 182 -20.29 5.08 -5.10
CA ILE A 182 -18.82 4.92 -5.08
C ILE A 182 -18.36 5.02 -6.53
N THR A 183 -17.83 6.18 -6.92
CA THR A 183 -17.12 6.31 -8.20
C THR A 183 -15.65 6.04 -7.90
N ASP A 184 -15.13 4.97 -8.49
CA ASP A 184 -13.73 4.56 -8.36
C ASP A 184 -12.85 5.56 -9.13
N GLY A 185 -12.66 6.79 -8.61
CA GLY A 185 -11.74 7.81 -9.13
C GLY A 185 -11.82 8.13 -10.63
N GLY A 186 -12.87 7.67 -11.32
CA GLY A 186 -13.12 7.91 -12.73
C GLY A 186 -13.70 9.30 -12.87
N LYS A 187 -13.07 10.09 -13.76
CA LYS A 187 -13.40 11.50 -14.04
C LYS A 187 -14.89 11.82 -13.89
N PRO A 188 -15.23 13.01 -13.34
CA PRO A 188 -16.61 13.47 -13.31
C PRO A 188 -17.19 13.44 -14.73
N GLN A 189 -18.35 12.81 -14.90
CA GLN A 189 -19.25 13.09 -16.03
C GLN A 189 -20.20 14.21 -15.62
#